data_AF-A0A835ZAY7-F1
#
_entry.id   AF-A0A835ZAY7-F1
#
_cell.length_a   1.000
_cell.length_b   1.000
_cell.length_c   1.000
_cell.angle_alpha   90.00
_cell.angle_beta   90.00
_cell.angle_gamma   90.00
#
_symmetry.space_group_name_H-M   'P 1'
#
loop_
_entity.id
_entity.type
_entity.pdbx_description
1 polymer ?
#
loop_
_entity_poly.entity_id
_entity_poly.type
_entity_poly.pdbx_seq_one_letter_code
_entity_poly.pdbx_strand_id
1 'polypeptide(L)'
;MPVTATSSHQQPAVIMLQPFTRRHPLAKHSSWVTERQLLERFKGGDRGVDEVVMYQVVHSADDDQHQVEILEGLVTNMFAVGRDPNDDSEDSMAIWTAPYGILHGSMRALCIQACKRLGHRVIERAPVLRDVGTWTEMFLTGSGSMLRPVGVMHVPQNACDSDASLNMLPSGSATPMGQSPVDADQFIRSWEFEDTRVGAAIRAEMRRMLEDTAMPIEDLR
;
A
#
# COMPACT_ATOMS: atom_id res chain seq x y z
N MET A 1 -8.32 -21.45 31.21
CA MET A 1 -7.23 -21.05 30.28
C MET A 1 -7.62 -19.70 29.69
N PRO A 2 -6.97 -18.58 30.04
CA PRO A 2 -7.24 -17.33 29.33
C PRO A 2 -6.61 -17.43 27.95
N VAL A 3 -7.43 -17.34 26.90
CA VAL A 3 -6.95 -17.16 25.53
C VAL A 3 -6.50 -15.71 25.45
N THR A 4 -5.20 -15.46 25.50
CA THR A 4 -4.63 -14.15 25.15
C THR A 4 -4.91 -13.92 23.68
N ALA A 5 -5.98 -13.17 23.38
CA ALA A 5 -6.25 -12.70 22.04
C ALA A 5 -5.10 -11.75 21.65
N THR A 6 -4.10 -12.27 20.94
CA THR A 6 -3.16 -11.45 20.19
C THR A 6 -3.98 -10.59 19.24
N SER A 7 -3.98 -9.28 19.48
CA SER A 7 -4.67 -8.31 18.64
C SER A 7 -4.28 -8.55 17.18
N SER A 8 -5.26 -8.75 16.30
CA SER A 8 -5.07 -9.10 14.87
C SER A 8 -4.15 -8.12 14.13
N HIS A 9 -3.99 -6.90 14.64
CA HIS A 9 -3.09 -5.88 14.12
C HIS A 9 -1.59 -6.17 14.31
N GLN A 10 -1.22 -7.21 15.08
CA GLN A 10 0.17 -7.64 15.23
C GLN A 10 0.61 -8.64 14.15
N GLN A 11 -0.32 -9.34 13.50
CA GLN A 11 0.01 -10.29 12.45
C GLN A 11 0.22 -9.59 11.10
N PRO A 12 1.12 -10.10 10.25
CA PRO A 12 1.23 -9.65 8.87
C PRO A 12 -0.13 -9.70 8.18
N ALA A 13 -0.47 -8.66 7.44
CA ALA A 13 -1.70 -8.56 6.68
C ALA A 13 -1.64 -9.44 5.42
N VAL A 14 -2.74 -10.10 5.12
CA VAL A 14 -3.01 -10.62 3.77
C VAL A 14 -3.72 -9.52 2.99
N ILE A 15 -3.15 -9.08 1.87
CA ILE A 15 -3.73 -8.01 1.04
C ILE A 15 -4.20 -8.54 -0.31
N MET A 16 -5.19 -7.86 -0.90
CA MET A 16 -5.62 -8.08 -2.28
C MET A 16 -5.57 -6.79 -3.07
N LEU A 17 -4.97 -6.84 -4.26
CA LEU A 17 -4.93 -5.72 -5.19
C LEU A 17 -6.26 -5.61 -5.97
N GLN A 18 -6.81 -4.39 -6.09
CA GLN A 18 -8.00 -4.10 -6.88
C GLN A 18 -7.85 -2.81 -7.69
N PRO A 19 -8.31 -2.77 -8.96
CA PRO A 19 -8.22 -1.57 -9.79
C PRO A 19 -9.21 -0.52 -9.29
N PHE A 20 -8.72 0.55 -8.68
CA PHE A 20 -9.58 1.63 -8.19
C PHE A 20 -8.79 2.92 -7.95
N THR A 21 -9.43 4.06 -8.21
CA THR A 21 -8.90 5.38 -7.85
C THR A 21 -9.97 6.18 -7.15
N ARG A 22 -9.63 6.79 -6.00
CA ARG A 22 -10.56 7.63 -5.25
C ARG A 22 -10.95 8.86 -6.05
N ARG A 23 -12.19 9.31 -5.90
CA ARG A 23 -12.64 10.57 -6.52
C ARG A 23 -11.95 11.79 -5.91
N HIS A 24 -11.77 11.78 -4.59
CA HIS A 24 -11.14 12.85 -3.82
C HIS A 24 -9.98 12.30 -3.00
N PRO A 25 -8.85 11.93 -3.63
CA PRO A 25 -7.75 11.28 -2.94
C PRO A 25 -7.12 12.20 -1.89
N LEU A 26 -7.02 13.51 -2.17
CA LEU A 26 -6.36 14.48 -1.30
C LEU A 26 -7.14 14.87 -0.04
N ALA A 27 -8.37 14.38 0.14
CA ALA A 27 -9.23 14.76 1.24
C ALA A 27 -9.88 13.55 1.92
N LYS A 28 -10.07 13.65 3.24
CA LYS A 28 -10.89 12.70 4.01
C LYS A 28 -12.38 12.97 3.77
N HIS A 29 -12.79 12.78 2.51
CA HIS A 29 -14.13 13.11 2.03
C HIS A 29 -15.15 12.05 2.45
N SER A 30 -16.36 12.46 2.82
CA SER A 30 -17.42 11.57 3.31
C SER A 30 -17.91 10.57 2.25
N SER A 31 -17.84 10.93 0.96
CA SER A 31 -18.19 10.03 -0.15
C SER A 31 -17.37 8.73 -0.14
N TRP A 32 -16.17 8.76 0.45
CA TRP A 32 -15.30 7.59 0.53
C TRP A 32 -15.94 6.42 1.30
N VAL A 33 -16.82 6.71 2.26
CA VAL A 33 -17.55 5.68 3.01
C VAL A 33 -18.41 4.83 2.07
N THR A 34 -19.07 5.46 1.09
CA THR A 34 -19.90 4.76 0.11
C THR A 34 -19.05 4.12 -0.99
N GLU A 35 -18.04 4.84 -1.50
CA GLU A 35 -17.16 4.36 -2.58
C GLU A 35 -16.46 3.05 -2.19
N ARG A 36 -15.94 2.96 -0.95
CA ARG A 36 -15.17 1.78 -0.51
C ARG A 36 -16.00 0.54 -0.21
N GLN A 37 -17.32 0.63 -0.03
CA GLN A 37 -18.18 -0.53 0.26
C GLN A 37 -18.08 -1.61 -0.83
N LEU A 38 -17.92 -1.19 -2.08
CA LEU A 38 -17.72 -2.11 -3.22
C LEU A 38 -16.39 -2.88 -3.13
N LEU A 39 -15.41 -2.34 -2.41
CA LEU A 39 -14.11 -2.97 -2.20
C LEU A 39 -14.09 -3.78 -0.89
N GLU A 40 -14.82 -3.36 0.14
CA GLU A 40 -14.90 -4.08 1.42
C GLU A 40 -15.39 -5.54 1.26
N ARG A 41 -16.16 -5.85 0.20
CA ARG A 41 -16.60 -7.22 -0.11
C ARG A 41 -15.46 -8.21 -0.38
N PHE A 42 -14.27 -7.72 -0.72
CA PHE A 42 -13.09 -8.55 -0.95
C PHE A 42 -12.31 -8.86 0.34
N LYS A 43 -12.69 -8.27 1.47
CA LYS A 43 -12.10 -8.56 2.77
C LYS A 43 -12.71 -9.85 3.35
N GLY A 44 -11.90 -10.62 4.05
CA GLY A 44 -12.27 -11.93 4.58
C GLY A 44 -12.23 -13.00 3.49
N GLY A 45 -13.26 -13.85 3.49
CA GLY A 45 -13.40 -14.99 2.57
C GLY A 45 -12.38 -16.10 2.80
N ASP A 46 -12.38 -17.09 1.91
CA ASP A 46 -11.52 -18.29 2.01
C ASP A 46 -10.02 -17.98 1.93
N ARG A 47 -9.66 -16.80 1.42
CA ARG A 47 -8.28 -16.31 1.32
C ARG A 47 -7.83 -15.51 2.54
N GLY A 48 -8.72 -15.22 3.49
CA GLY A 48 -8.39 -14.50 4.72
C GLY A 48 -7.90 -13.07 4.49
N VAL A 49 -8.40 -12.37 3.47
CA VAL A 49 -7.92 -11.03 3.10
C VAL A 49 -8.20 -10.02 4.22
N ASP A 50 -7.15 -9.44 4.79
CA ASP A 50 -7.23 -8.42 5.82
C ASP A 50 -7.49 -7.01 5.27
N GLU A 51 -6.96 -6.72 4.08
CA GLU A 51 -7.02 -5.40 3.48
C GLU A 51 -7.07 -5.45 1.95
N VAL A 52 -7.81 -4.51 1.37
CA VAL A 52 -7.78 -4.28 -0.07
C VAL A 52 -6.89 -3.09 -0.35
N VAL A 53 -5.93 -3.27 -1.25
CA VAL A 53 -5.02 -2.23 -1.72
C VAL A 53 -5.36 -1.89 -3.16
N MET A 54 -5.52 -0.59 -3.42
CA MET A 54 -5.90 -0.09 -4.72
C MET A 54 -4.67 0.03 -5.63
N TYR A 55 -4.85 -0.21 -6.91
CA TYR A 55 -3.86 0.08 -7.94
C TYR A 55 -4.50 0.83 -9.12
N GLN A 56 -3.64 1.44 -9.92
CA GLN A 56 -4.01 2.02 -11.21
C GLN A 56 -3.10 1.48 -12.32
N VAL A 57 -3.60 1.46 -13.55
CA VAL A 57 -2.80 1.16 -14.73
C VAL A 57 -2.43 2.49 -15.39
N VAL A 58 -1.13 2.74 -15.51
CA VAL A 58 -0.57 3.92 -16.15
C VAL A 58 0.09 3.50 -17.46
N HIS A 59 -0.06 4.32 -18.50
CA HIS A 59 0.63 4.10 -19.77
C HIS A 59 1.94 4.88 -19.75
N SER A 60 3.06 4.19 -19.95
CA SER A 60 4.37 4.85 -20.10
C SER A 60 4.47 5.41 -21.52
N ALA A 61 4.65 6.73 -21.64
CA ALA A 61 4.86 7.36 -22.94
C ALA A 61 6.15 6.89 -23.64
N ASP A 62 7.11 6.36 -22.88
CA ASP A 62 8.45 6.01 -23.35
C ASP A 62 8.63 4.52 -23.71
N ASP A 63 7.71 3.64 -23.30
CA ASP A 63 7.94 2.18 -23.33
C ASP A 63 6.82 1.40 -24.02
N ASP A 64 5.76 2.06 -24.53
CA ASP A 64 4.51 1.44 -25.02
C ASP A 64 3.88 0.40 -24.07
N GLN A 65 4.42 0.24 -22.86
CA GLN A 65 4.02 -0.71 -21.85
C GLN A 65 3.15 -0.06 -20.79
N HIS A 66 2.15 -0.83 -20.37
CA HIS A 66 1.33 -0.49 -19.22
C HIS A 66 2.05 -0.86 -17.92
N GLN A 67 1.99 0.03 -16.94
CA GLN A 67 2.54 -0.18 -15.60
C GLN A 67 1.41 -0.22 -14.60
N VAL A 68 1.44 -1.21 -13.70
CA VAL A 68 0.52 -1.28 -12.57
C VAL A 68 1.18 -0.59 -11.38
N GLU A 69 0.68 0.60 -11.06
CA GLU A 69 1.12 1.38 -9.90
C GLU A 69 0.24 1.09 -8.69
N ILE A 70 0.84 0.66 -7.59
CA ILE A 70 0.12 0.39 -6.36
C ILE A 70 0.00 1.67 -5.53
N LEU A 71 -1.20 1.97 -5.05
CA LEU A 71 -1.56 3.22 -4.41
C LEU A 71 -1.66 3.08 -2.88
N GLU A 72 -2.88 2.96 -2.37
CA GLU A 72 -3.19 2.91 -0.94
C GLU A 72 -4.25 1.85 -0.63
N GLY A 73 -4.35 1.44 0.63
CA GLY A 73 -5.46 0.61 1.11
C GLY A 73 -6.73 1.40 1.36
N LEU A 74 -7.79 0.73 1.82
CA LEU A 74 -9.09 1.40 2.01
C LEU A 74 -9.06 2.49 3.08
N VAL A 75 -8.21 2.30 4.10
CA VAL A 75 -8.01 3.27 5.21
C VAL A 75 -6.53 3.36 5.62
N THR A 76 -5.63 2.90 4.76
CA THR A 76 -4.20 2.76 5.04
C THR A 76 -3.36 3.26 3.86
N ASN A 77 -2.15 3.75 4.11
CA ASN A 77 -1.16 4.02 3.06
C ASN A 77 -0.17 2.85 2.96
N MET A 78 0.32 2.56 1.76
CA MET A 78 1.21 1.43 1.49
C MET A 78 2.65 1.88 1.26
N PHE A 79 3.58 1.03 1.70
CA PHE A 79 5.01 1.15 1.46
C PHE A 79 5.58 -0.20 1.01
N ALA A 80 6.51 -0.15 0.06
CA ALA A 80 7.32 -1.29 -0.37
C ALA A 80 8.79 -1.01 -0.06
N VAL A 81 9.54 -2.03 0.32
CA VAL A 81 10.97 -1.97 0.67
C VAL A 81 11.71 -2.97 -0.19
N GLY A 82 12.86 -2.60 -0.72
CA GLY A 82 13.64 -3.47 -1.60
C GLY A 82 14.83 -2.77 -2.22
N ARG A 83 15.52 -3.45 -3.14
CA ARG A 83 16.60 -2.86 -3.92
C ARG A 83 16.04 -1.98 -5.03
N ASP A 84 16.59 -0.78 -5.17
CA ASP A 84 16.24 0.13 -6.25
C ASP A 84 16.81 -0.43 -7.57
N PRO A 85 15.95 -0.82 -8.53
CA PRO A 85 16.42 -1.40 -9.79
C PRO A 85 17.21 -0.40 -10.64
N ASN A 86 17.24 0.88 -10.28
CA ASN A 86 18.00 1.92 -10.98
C ASN A 86 19.29 2.32 -10.24
N ASP A 87 19.65 1.61 -9.17
CA ASP A 87 20.84 1.89 -8.36
C ASP A 87 21.66 0.61 -8.22
N ASP A 88 22.78 0.53 -8.92
CA ASP A 88 23.67 -0.63 -8.90
C ASP A 88 24.59 -0.67 -7.65
N SER A 89 24.47 0.28 -6.74
CA SER A 89 25.28 0.29 -5.52
C SER A 89 24.89 -0.83 -4.55
N GLU A 90 25.84 -1.22 -3.70
CA GLU A 90 25.58 -2.17 -2.62
C GLU A 90 24.58 -1.63 -1.58
N ASP A 91 24.37 -0.31 -1.54
CA ASP A 91 23.44 0.40 -0.67
C ASP A 91 22.20 0.92 -1.42
N SER A 92 21.72 0.14 -2.40
CA SER A 92 20.56 0.44 -3.23
C SER A 92 19.21 0.25 -2.52
N MET A 93 19.19 -0.02 -1.22
CA MET A 93 17.94 -0.24 -0.49
C MET A 93 17.11 1.06 -0.42
N ALA A 94 15.85 0.97 -0.84
CA ALA A 94 14.93 2.09 -0.82
C ALA A 94 13.53 1.67 -0.35
N ILE A 95 12.76 2.69 0.02
CA ILE A 95 11.37 2.56 0.45
C ILE A 95 10.50 3.38 -0.48
N TRP A 96 9.57 2.73 -1.19
CA TRP A 96 8.64 3.39 -2.11
C TRP A 96 7.27 3.60 -1.47
N THR A 97 6.64 4.73 -1.79
CA THR A 97 5.24 4.99 -1.48
C THR A 97 4.66 5.95 -2.51
N ALA A 98 3.38 5.78 -2.83
CA ALA A 98 2.70 6.65 -3.78
C ALA A 98 2.72 8.13 -3.31
N PRO A 99 3.08 9.09 -4.18
CA PRO A 99 3.00 10.52 -3.87
C PRO A 99 1.61 11.11 -4.17
N TYR A 100 0.92 10.55 -5.16
CA TYR A 100 -0.33 11.05 -5.74
C TYR A 100 -1.38 9.94 -5.83
N GLY A 101 -2.63 10.31 -6.08
CA GLY A 101 -3.74 9.34 -6.16
C GLY A 101 -4.15 8.73 -4.82
N ILE A 102 -3.58 9.23 -3.71
CA ILE A 102 -3.78 8.72 -2.35
C ILE A 102 -4.16 9.85 -1.38
N LEU A 103 -4.63 9.47 -0.19
CA LEU A 103 -4.76 10.39 0.94
C LEU A 103 -3.45 10.48 1.72
N HIS A 104 -2.94 11.70 1.92
CA HIS A 104 -1.74 11.94 2.74
C HIS A 104 -2.05 11.80 4.23
N GLY A 105 -2.13 10.54 4.69
CA GLY A 105 -2.40 10.21 6.09
C GLY A 105 -1.31 10.72 7.04
N SER A 106 -1.71 11.10 8.26
CA SER A 106 -0.75 11.55 9.29
C SER A 106 0.26 10.46 9.67
N MET A 107 -0.16 9.19 9.70
CA MET A 107 0.74 8.06 9.95
C MET A 107 1.74 7.83 8.80
N ARG A 108 1.34 8.08 7.53
CA ARG A 108 2.28 8.09 6.40
C ARG A 108 3.34 9.17 6.58
N ALA A 109 2.93 10.39 6.95
CA ALA A 109 3.86 11.50 7.19
C ALA A 109 4.85 11.16 8.32
N LEU A 110 4.36 10.60 9.43
CA LEU A 110 5.18 10.14 10.54
C LEU A 110 6.15 9.02 10.10
N CYS A 111 5.68 8.07 9.31
CA CYS A 111 6.50 6.98 8.78
C CYS A 111 7.63 7.49 7.90
N ILE A 112 7.36 8.43 6.98
CA ILE A 112 8.39 9.05 6.13
C ILE A 112 9.43 9.79 6.99
N GLN A 113 8.99 10.50 8.03
CA GLN A 113 9.92 11.16 8.95
C GLN A 113 10.78 10.15 9.74
N ALA A 114 10.19 9.05 10.21
CA ALA A 114 10.92 7.98 10.89
C ALA A 114 11.97 7.35 9.95
N CYS A 115 11.61 7.08 8.69
CA CYS A 115 12.55 6.59 7.68
C CYS A 115 13.74 7.55 7.51
N LYS A 116 13.48 8.86 7.41
CA LYS A 116 14.53 9.88 7.30
C LYS A 116 15.46 9.91 8.52
N ARG A 117 14.92 9.77 9.73
CA ARG A 117 15.72 9.72 10.97
C ARG A 117 16.59 8.48 11.07
N LEU A 118 16.12 7.36 10.53
CA LEU A 118 16.87 6.10 10.44
C LEU A 118 17.86 6.06 9.27
N GLY A 119 17.92 7.10 8.44
CA GLY A 119 18.80 7.15 7.28
C GLY A 119 18.30 6.36 6.07
N HIS A 120 17.05 5.89 6.07
CA HIS A 120 16.49 5.17 4.92
C HIS A 120 16.13 6.13 3.77
N ARG A 121 16.47 5.73 2.54
CA ARG A 121 16.09 6.44 1.32
C ARG A 121 14.60 6.20 1.00
N VAL A 122 13.79 7.25 1.14
CA VAL A 122 12.36 7.21 0.75
C VAL A 122 12.20 7.80 -0.65
N ILE A 123 11.62 7.02 -1.56
CA ILE A 123 11.28 7.42 -2.91
C ILE A 123 9.76 7.63 -2.97
N GLU A 124 9.34 8.88 -3.11
CA GLU A 124 7.91 9.22 -3.28
C GLU A 124 7.49 8.99 -4.74
N ARG A 125 7.49 7.71 -5.15
CA ARG A 125 6.98 7.16 -6.41
C ARG A 125 6.15 5.92 -6.06
N ALA A 126 5.02 5.72 -6.75
CA ALA A 126 4.20 4.54 -6.52
C ALA A 126 5.02 3.25 -6.76
N PRO A 127 4.97 2.26 -5.86
CA PRO A 127 5.56 0.94 -6.12
C PRO A 127 4.92 0.33 -7.37
N VAL A 128 5.74 -0.16 -8.31
CA VAL A 128 5.27 -0.76 -9.57
C VAL A 128 5.24 -2.27 -9.43
N LEU A 129 4.10 -2.91 -9.72
CA LEU A 129 3.90 -4.35 -9.52
C LEU A 129 4.94 -5.22 -10.23
N ARG A 130 5.41 -4.85 -11.43
CA ARG A 130 6.43 -5.63 -12.15
C ARG A 130 7.76 -5.74 -11.38
N ASP A 131 8.03 -4.77 -10.50
CA ASP A 131 9.24 -4.71 -9.70
C ASP A 131 9.11 -5.50 -8.38
N VAL A 132 7.96 -6.15 -8.11
CA VAL A 132 7.69 -6.87 -6.86
C VAL A 132 8.77 -7.91 -6.50
N GLY A 133 9.44 -8.50 -7.49
CA GLY A 133 10.54 -9.44 -7.27
C GLY A 133 11.79 -8.82 -6.64
N THR A 134 11.91 -7.49 -6.63
CA THR A 134 13.00 -6.77 -5.95
C THR A 134 12.64 -6.35 -4.53
N TRP A 135 11.37 -6.52 -4.13
CA TRP A 135 10.87 -6.12 -2.82
C TRP A 135 11.13 -7.21 -1.79
N THR A 136 11.69 -6.81 -0.66
CA THR A 136 11.95 -7.67 0.48
C THR A 136 10.86 -7.56 1.54
N GLU A 137 10.24 -6.38 1.66
CA GLU A 137 9.18 -6.13 2.64
C GLU A 137 8.08 -5.25 2.06
N MET A 138 6.88 -5.38 2.60
CA MET A 138 5.78 -4.46 2.38
C MET A 138 5.09 -4.17 3.71
N PHE A 139 4.57 -2.95 3.88
CA PHE A 139 3.79 -2.61 5.06
C PHE A 139 2.75 -1.51 4.80
N LEU A 140 1.75 -1.50 5.67
CA LEU A 140 0.63 -0.56 5.68
C LEU A 140 0.74 0.37 6.88
N THR A 141 0.30 1.61 6.75
CA THR A 141 0.20 2.56 7.87
C THR A 141 -1.20 3.16 7.93
N GLY A 142 -1.73 3.39 9.13
CA GLY A 142 -3.05 4.01 9.31
C GLY A 142 -3.33 4.33 10.78
N SER A 143 -4.35 5.13 11.05
CA SER A 143 -4.64 5.54 12.44
C SER A 143 -5.01 4.37 13.37
N GLY A 144 -5.56 3.27 12.84
CA GLY A 144 -5.85 2.05 13.60
C GLY A 144 -4.65 1.12 13.78
N SER A 145 -3.60 1.28 12.97
CA SER A 145 -2.37 0.48 13.01
C SER A 145 -1.20 1.33 12.52
N MET A 146 -0.36 1.78 13.46
CA MET A 146 0.79 2.65 13.17
C MET A 146 1.60 2.16 11.96
N LEU A 147 1.96 0.88 11.98
CA LEU A 147 2.58 0.16 10.86
C LEU A 147 2.18 -1.31 11.00
N ARG A 148 1.62 -1.94 9.96
CA ARG A 148 1.30 -3.37 9.90
C ARG A 148 2.08 -4.00 8.74
N PRO A 149 2.86 -5.08 8.95
CA PRO A 149 3.57 -5.71 7.84
C PRO A 149 2.54 -6.37 6.91
N VAL A 150 2.89 -6.56 5.64
CA VAL A 150 2.14 -7.39 4.71
C VAL A 150 2.88 -8.71 4.59
N GLY A 151 2.19 -9.82 4.82
CA GLY A 151 2.76 -11.16 4.71
C GLY A 151 2.46 -11.80 3.35
N VAL A 152 1.28 -11.53 2.80
CA VAL A 152 0.86 -12.06 1.50
C VAL A 152 0.19 -10.97 0.68
N MET A 153 0.55 -10.85 -0.59
CA MET A 153 -0.13 -10.00 -1.56
C MET A 153 -0.76 -10.85 -2.67
N HIS A 154 -2.09 -10.83 -2.76
CA HIS A 154 -2.84 -11.41 -3.86
C HIS A 154 -3.06 -10.40 -4.96
N VAL A 155 -2.79 -10.81 -6.20
CA VAL A 155 -2.94 -9.96 -7.38
C VAL A 155 -3.81 -10.67 -8.42
N PRO A 156 -4.85 -10.00 -8.93
CA PRO A 156 -5.63 -10.51 -10.06
C PRO A 156 -4.75 -10.73 -11.30
N GLN A 157 -4.95 -11.83 -12.04
CA GLN A 157 -4.12 -12.21 -13.19
C GLN A 157 -4.12 -11.15 -14.29
N ASN A 158 -5.22 -10.43 -14.49
CA ASN A 158 -5.29 -9.32 -15.45
C ASN A 158 -4.40 -8.13 -15.08
N ALA A 159 -3.97 -7.99 -13.82
CA ALA A 159 -2.93 -7.04 -13.44
C ALA A 159 -1.52 -7.59 -13.69
N CYS A 160 -1.35 -8.91 -13.78
CA CYS A 160 -0.08 -9.57 -14.06
C CYS A 160 0.20 -9.71 -15.57
N ASP A 161 -0.84 -9.82 -16.40
CA ASP A 161 -0.73 -10.03 -17.83
C ASP A 161 -0.65 -8.69 -18.57
N SER A 162 0.52 -8.05 -18.48
CA SER A 162 0.80 -6.75 -19.09
C SER A 162 0.78 -6.73 -20.64
N ASP A 163 0.50 -7.85 -21.31
CA ASP A 163 0.38 -7.98 -22.78
C ASP A 163 -1.01 -8.47 -23.27
N ALA A 164 -1.94 -8.82 -22.37
CA ALA A 164 -3.22 -9.40 -22.78
C ALA A 164 -4.30 -8.32 -22.97
N SER A 165 -4.26 -7.63 -24.12
CA SER A 165 -5.46 -7.08 -24.77
C SER A 165 -6.45 -6.33 -23.87
N LEU A 166 -6.04 -5.22 -23.25
CA LEU A 166 -6.99 -4.18 -22.77
C LEU A 166 -7.55 -3.36 -23.95
N ASN A 167 -7.99 -4.03 -25.03
CA ASN A 167 -8.74 -3.45 -26.16
C ASN A 167 -10.19 -3.11 -25.79
N MET A 168 -10.45 -2.74 -24.52
CA MET A 168 -11.75 -2.29 -24.02
C MET A 168 -11.67 -0.96 -23.26
N LEU A 169 -10.61 -0.18 -23.43
CA LEU A 169 -10.55 1.19 -22.92
C LEU A 169 -10.62 2.17 -24.09
N PRO A 170 -11.71 2.95 -24.25
CA PRO A 170 -11.74 3.99 -25.27
C PRO A 170 -10.75 5.08 -24.88
N SER A 171 -9.75 5.24 -25.73
CA SER A 171 -8.82 6.35 -25.77
C SER A 171 -9.59 7.66 -26.02
N GLY A 172 -9.55 8.56 -25.04
CA GLY A 172 -9.90 9.97 -25.24
C GLY A 172 -10.95 10.53 -24.26
N SER A 173 -10.52 11.55 -23.52
CA SER A 173 -11.33 12.56 -22.82
C SER A 173 -12.28 12.10 -21.71
N ALA A 174 -12.04 12.66 -20.51
CA ALA A 174 -12.83 12.54 -19.29
C ALA A 174 -12.96 11.10 -18.74
N THR A 175 -12.32 10.84 -17.60
CA THR A 175 -12.44 9.60 -16.82
C THR A 175 -13.91 9.21 -16.65
N PRO A 176 -14.38 8.07 -17.21
CA PRO A 176 -15.69 7.55 -16.86
C PRO A 176 -15.58 6.80 -15.53
N MET A 177 -16.61 6.98 -14.72
CA MET A 177 -16.88 6.22 -13.49
C MET A 177 -16.77 4.70 -13.70
N GLY A 178 -16.25 4.01 -12.68
CA GLY A 178 -16.66 2.63 -12.39
C GLY A 178 -16.00 1.54 -13.24
N GLN A 179 -14.68 1.42 -13.18
CA GLN A 179 -14.09 0.10 -13.46
C GLN A 179 -14.63 -0.87 -12.40
N SER A 180 -15.38 -1.88 -12.85
CA SER A 180 -15.94 -2.89 -11.96
C SER A 180 -14.79 -3.66 -11.30
N PRO A 181 -14.80 -3.87 -9.99
CA PRO A 181 -13.75 -4.63 -9.32
C PRO A 181 -13.64 -6.05 -9.90
N VAL A 182 -12.41 -6.56 -10.02
CA VAL A 182 -12.15 -7.87 -10.60
C VAL A 182 -12.62 -8.94 -9.62
N ASP A 183 -13.31 -9.96 -10.14
CA ASP A 183 -13.79 -11.07 -9.31
C ASP A 183 -12.60 -11.83 -8.70
N ALA A 184 -12.67 -12.10 -7.39
CA ALA A 184 -11.58 -12.69 -6.62
C ALA A 184 -11.28 -14.15 -7.01
N ASP A 185 -12.15 -14.77 -7.80
CA ASP A 185 -12.01 -16.17 -8.21
C ASP A 185 -11.33 -16.34 -9.58
N GLN A 186 -11.06 -15.25 -10.30
CA GLN A 186 -10.35 -15.32 -11.57
C GLN A 186 -8.85 -15.14 -11.37
N PHE A 187 -8.12 -16.28 -11.42
CA PHE A 187 -6.66 -16.41 -11.55
C PHE A 187 -5.86 -15.41 -10.67
N ILE A 188 -5.31 -15.88 -9.57
CA ILE A 188 -4.57 -15.03 -8.63
C ILE A 188 -3.11 -15.46 -8.59
N ARG A 189 -2.20 -14.49 -8.69
CA ARG A 189 -0.80 -14.65 -8.27
C ARG A 189 -0.64 -14.15 -6.85
N SER A 190 0.21 -14.82 -6.08
CA SER A 190 0.51 -14.47 -4.69
C SER A 190 2.00 -14.26 -4.52
N TRP A 191 2.35 -13.23 -3.74
CA TRP A 191 3.71 -13.00 -3.26
C TRP A 191 3.71 -13.07 -1.74
N GLU A 192 4.73 -13.74 -1.19
CA GLU A 192 4.93 -13.86 0.25
C GLU A 192 6.13 -13.00 0.66
N PHE A 193 6.01 -12.36 1.83
CA PHE A 193 7.04 -11.51 2.41
C PHE A 193 7.37 -12.02 3.80
N GLU A 194 8.63 -12.41 4.00
CA GLU A 194 9.09 -13.04 5.25
C GLU A 194 9.89 -12.08 6.15
N ASP A 195 10.52 -11.04 5.57
CA ASP A 195 11.34 -10.10 6.32
C ASP A 195 10.53 -8.85 6.70
N THR A 196 10.68 -8.40 7.95
CA THR A 196 10.06 -7.17 8.46
C THR A 196 11.06 -6.34 9.25
N ARG A 197 12.37 -6.53 9.07
CA ARG A 197 13.42 -5.83 9.82
C ARG A 197 13.33 -4.32 9.65
N VAL A 198 13.19 -3.85 8.41
CA VAL A 198 13.07 -2.42 8.09
C VAL A 198 11.76 -1.87 8.66
N GLY A 199 10.64 -2.56 8.40
CA GLY A 199 9.34 -2.18 8.95
C GLY A 199 9.30 -2.14 10.49
N ALA A 200 9.99 -3.06 11.16
CA ALA A 200 10.07 -3.11 12.62
C ALA A 200 10.89 -1.94 13.20
N ALA A 201 12.04 -1.62 12.59
CA ALA A 201 12.85 -0.47 12.98
C ALA A 201 12.08 0.84 12.81
N ILE A 202 11.39 1.01 11.66
CA ILE A 202 10.54 2.17 11.40
C ILE A 202 9.43 2.28 12.43
N ARG A 203 8.73 1.19 12.75
CA ARG A 203 7.67 1.18 13.76
C ARG A 203 8.20 1.61 15.13
N ALA A 204 9.38 1.13 15.52
CA ALA A 204 10.00 1.51 16.79
C ALA A 204 10.31 3.01 16.84
N GLU A 205 10.86 3.58 15.76
CA GLU A 205 11.15 5.01 15.68
C GLU A 205 9.87 5.86 15.64
N MET A 206 8.83 5.45 14.91
CA MET A 206 7.53 6.13 14.92
C MET A 206 6.92 6.20 16.33
N ARG A 207 7.05 5.13 17.12
CA ARG A 207 6.59 5.10 18.52
C ARG A 207 7.38 6.11 19.36
N ARG A 208 8.71 6.08 19.26
CA ARG A 208 9.59 7.01 19.98
C ARG A 208 9.25 8.46 19.66
N MET A 209 9.00 8.78 18.38
CA MET A 209 8.59 10.11 17.94
C MET A 209 7.27 10.60 18.57
N LEU A 210 6.29 9.70 18.70
CA LEU A 210 5.00 10.04 19.32
C LEU A 210 5.15 10.26 20.82
N GLU A 211 5.97 9.46 21.49
CA GLU A 211 6.31 9.63 22.90
C GLU A 211 7.03 10.96 23.14
N ASP A 212 7.99 11.33 22.28
CA ASP A 212 8.70 12.62 22.35
C ASP A 212 7.77 13.85 22.13
N THR A 213 6.68 13.68 21.37
CA THR A 213 5.76 14.77 21.01
C THR A 213 4.61 14.92 22.01
N ALA A 214 4.29 13.86 22.74
CA ALA A 214 3.31 13.91 23.82
C ALA A 214 3.89 14.73 24.98
N MET A 215 3.71 16.05 24.96
CA MET A 215 3.96 16.87 26.15
C MET A 215 3.23 16.23 27.34
N PRO A 216 3.87 16.13 28.52
CA PRO A 216 3.16 15.80 29.74
C PRO A 216 1.96 16.75 29.88
N ILE A 217 0.78 16.20 30.16
CA ILE A 217 -0.42 17.01 30.47
C ILE A 217 -0.15 17.97 31.65
N GLU A 218 0.86 17.66 32.45
CA GLU A 218 1.34 18.44 33.59
C GLU A 218 2.01 19.77 33.18
N ASP A 219 2.53 19.89 31.96
CA ASP A 219 3.18 21.10 31.43
C ASP A 219 2.21 22.06 30.69
N LEU A 220 0.91 21.73 30.70
CA LEU A 220 -0.17 22.56 30.13
C LEU A 220 -0.93 23.40 31.19
N ARG A 221 -0.33 23.64 32.36
CA ARG A 221 -0.94 24.44 33.45
C ARG A 221 -0.34 25.82 33.57
#